data_AF-A0A5R8XZF8-F1
#
_entry.id   AF-A0A5R8XZF8-F1
#
_cell.length_a   1.000
_cell.length_b   1.000
_cell.length_c   1.000
_cell.angle_alpha   90.00
_cell.angle_beta   90.00
_cell.angle_gamma   90.00
#
_symmetry.space_group_name_H-M   'P 1'
#
loop_
_entity.id
_entity.type
_entity.pdbx_description
1 polymer ?
#
loop_
_entity_poly.entity_id
_entity_poly.type
_entity_poly.pdbx_seq_one_letter_code
_entity_poly.pdbx_strand_id
1 'polypeptide(L)'
;MIKVFLDNCIFSVSETLQYQISQKTLKWGNQVLTNDILGYARKPLPDDNSQWKRNQIMCIPTIVNLVYENKLQFFSYNEVKFEGWKKILLEEKGYFLKNVTIEFIEPAIDRSYFQSMDFFEFIDNKNVIDFCKFLLSLNNADIKNLVRNTSNYPNLTKKSINNIERFKEICSGLSDKQLPDAFHLWSAEVNGLDYFLTIDKRFINTMNITKKINLNCLPISPEKLLEKLKVKECILMEFQKNKFIQ
;
A
#
# COMPACT_ATOMS: atom_id res chain seq x y z
N MET A 1 5.89 -4.04 20.04
CA MET A 1 5.01 -3.28 19.12
C MET A 1 5.14 -3.92 17.76
N ILE A 2 4.04 -4.20 17.07
CA ILE A 2 4.09 -4.91 15.78
C ILE A 2 4.28 -3.89 14.66
N LYS A 3 5.28 -4.13 13.82
CA LYS A 3 5.67 -3.26 12.71
C LYS A 3 5.04 -3.73 11.41
N VAL A 4 4.25 -2.87 10.80
CA VAL A 4 3.44 -3.22 9.62
C VAL A 4 3.77 -2.28 8.47
N PHE A 5 4.21 -2.85 7.35
CA PHE A 5 4.36 -2.12 6.10
C PHE A 5 3.02 -1.96 5.40
N LEU A 6 2.72 -0.75 4.90
CA LEU A 6 1.51 -0.45 4.15
C LEU A 6 1.78 -0.52 2.64
N ASP A 7 1.08 -1.42 1.97
CA ASP A 7 1.02 -1.47 0.51
C ASP A 7 0.15 -0.33 -0.06
N ASN A 8 0.39 0.09 -1.31
CA ASN A 8 -0.34 1.16 -2.00
C ASN A 8 -1.86 0.89 -2.03
N CYS A 9 -2.25 -0.38 -2.16
CA CYS A 9 -3.66 -0.75 -2.15
C CYS A 9 -4.36 -0.40 -0.82
N ILE A 10 -3.65 -0.38 0.31
CA ILE A 10 -4.18 -0.01 1.63
C ILE A 10 -4.49 1.48 1.70
N PHE A 11 -3.58 2.31 1.17
CA PHE A 11 -3.83 3.75 1.05
C PHE A 11 -5.10 4.01 0.23
N SER A 12 -5.24 3.32 -0.90
CA SER A 12 -6.42 3.50 -1.77
C SER A 12 -7.73 3.05 -1.13
N VAL A 13 -7.75 2.04 -0.27
CA VAL A 13 -9.00 1.59 0.39
C VAL A 13 -9.28 2.30 1.70
N SER A 14 -8.31 3.01 2.24
CA SER A 14 -8.49 3.86 3.42
C SER A 14 -9.24 5.15 3.10
N GLU A 15 -9.33 5.52 1.82
CA GLU A 15 -10.14 6.64 1.33
C GLU A 15 -11.56 6.16 1.02
N THR A 16 -12.53 6.56 1.84
CA THR A 16 -13.87 5.97 1.83
C THR A 16 -14.97 6.88 1.32
N LEU A 17 -14.63 8.13 1.00
CA LEU A 17 -15.54 9.12 0.41
C LEU A 17 -15.13 9.42 -1.04
N GLN A 18 -16.09 9.86 -1.83
CA GLN A 18 -15.92 10.38 -3.18
C GLN A 18 -16.78 11.63 -3.35
N TYR A 19 -16.39 12.52 -4.26
CA TYR A 19 -17.20 13.70 -4.58
C TYR A 19 -18.56 13.29 -5.14
N GLN A 20 -19.59 13.98 -4.67
CA GLN A 20 -20.91 13.94 -5.25
C GLN A 20 -21.43 15.36 -5.37
N ILE A 21 -21.99 15.70 -6.53
CA ILE A 21 -22.78 16.92 -6.71
C ILE A 21 -24.23 16.57 -6.39
N SER A 22 -24.86 17.34 -5.51
CA SER A 22 -26.26 17.20 -5.16
C SER A 22 -26.99 18.52 -5.40
N GLN A 23 -28.18 18.44 -5.99
CA GLN A 23 -29.04 19.59 -6.19
C GLN A 23 -29.81 19.90 -4.93
N LYS A 24 -29.64 21.11 -4.39
CA LYS A 24 -30.44 21.60 -3.28
C LYS A 24 -31.36 22.70 -3.77
N THR A 25 -32.64 22.47 -3.57
CA THR A 25 -33.67 23.46 -3.87
C THR A 25 -33.90 24.33 -2.64
N LEU A 26 -33.72 25.64 -2.79
CA LEU A 26 -33.99 26.66 -1.78
C LEU A 26 -35.20 27.46 -2.20
N LYS A 27 -36.19 27.56 -1.32
CA LYS A 27 -37.29 28.53 -1.48
C LYS A 27 -36.83 29.87 -0.89
N TRP A 28 -36.70 30.88 -1.75
CA TRP A 28 -36.35 32.24 -1.36
C TRP A 28 -37.46 33.19 -1.79
N GLY A 29 -38.30 33.61 -0.83
CA GLY A 29 -39.53 34.35 -1.13
C GLY A 29 -40.47 33.54 -2.04
N ASN A 30 -40.87 34.12 -3.17
CA ASN A 30 -41.71 33.48 -4.19
C ASN A 30 -40.91 32.70 -5.25
N GLN A 31 -39.59 32.62 -5.13
CA GLN A 31 -38.72 31.95 -6.10
C GLN A 31 -38.20 30.62 -5.56
N VAL A 32 -38.08 29.64 -6.46
CA VAL A 32 -37.47 28.34 -6.20
C VAL A 32 -36.13 28.32 -6.92
N LEU A 33 -35.03 28.40 -6.17
CA LEU A 33 -33.68 28.36 -6.69
C LEU A 33 -33.12 26.95 -6.51
N THR A 34 -32.61 26.35 -7.58
CA THR A 34 -31.92 25.06 -7.52
C THR A 34 -30.44 25.31 -7.75
N ASN A 35 -29.63 25.03 -6.73
CA ASN A 35 -28.18 25.17 -6.81
C ASN A 35 -27.51 23.80 -6.70
N ASP A 36 -26.46 23.61 -7.49
CA ASP A 36 -25.56 22.48 -7.36
C ASP A 36 -24.65 22.70 -6.15
N ILE A 37 -24.70 21.78 -5.20
CA ILE A 37 -23.84 21.78 -4.03
C ILE A 37 -22.84 20.64 -4.17
N LEU A 38 -21.56 20.99 -4.12
CA LEU A 38 -20.49 20.02 -3.99
C LEU A 38 -20.46 19.47 -2.56
N GLY A 39 -20.45 18.16 -2.44
CA GLY A 39 -20.21 17.46 -1.18
C GLY A 39 -19.63 16.08 -1.45
N TYR A 40 -19.81 15.18 -0.50
CA TYR A 40 -19.24 13.84 -0.51
C TYR A 40 -20.30 12.78 -0.30
N ALA A 41 -20.02 11.62 -0.83
CA ALA A 41 -20.76 10.40 -0.56
C ALA A 41 -19.78 9.29 -0.28
N ARG A 42 -20.22 8.30 0.50
CA ARG A 42 -19.44 7.10 0.70
C ARG A 42 -19.22 6.38 -0.64
N LYS A 43 -17.95 6.04 -0.93
CA LYS A 43 -17.60 5.18 -2.06
C LYS A 43 -18.40 3.88 -1.96
N PRO A 44 -19.00 3.41 -3.07
CA PRO A 44 -19.69 2.13 -3.06
C PRO A 44 -18.71 1.05 -2.64
N LEU A 45 -19.11 0.24 -1.65
CA LEU A 45 -18.35 -0.97 -1.34
C LEU A 45 -18.39 -1.91 -2.55
N PRO A 46 -17.36 -2.75 -2.74
CA PRO A 46 -17.39 -3.79 -3.75
C PRO A 46 -18.67 -4.63 -3.64
N ASP A 47 -19.20 -5.05 -4.79
CA ASP A 47 -20.42 -5.87 -4.89
C ASP A 47 -20.32 -7.15 -4.05
N ASP A 48 -21.45 -7.78 -3.79
CA ASP A 48 -21.51 -9.00 -2.96
C ASP A 48 -20.66 -10.16 -3.54
N ASN A 49 -20.43 -10.19 -4.86
CA ASN A 49 -19.49 -11.11 -5.52
C ASN A 49 -18.02 -10.92 -5.08
N SER A 50 -17.70 -9.77 -4.46
CA SER A 50 -16.39 -9.41 -3.90
C SER A 50 -16.41 -9.28 -2.37
N GLN A 51 -17.23 -10.09 -1.69
CA GLN A 51 -17.38 -10.09 -0.23
C GLN A 51 -16.04 -10.10 0.52
N TRP A 52 -15.04 -10.85 0.03
CA TRP A 52 -13.72 -10.88 0.67
C TRP A 52 -13.06 -9.49 0.73
N LYS A 53 -13.11 -8.72 -0.37
CA LYS A 53 -12.51 -7.38 -0.43
C LYS A 53 -13.29 -6.41 0.46
N ARG A 54 -14.62 -6.56 0.50
CA ARG A 54 -15.49 -5.80 1.40
C ARG A 54 -15.12 -6.02 2.87
N ASN A 55 -14.90 -7.26 3.30
CA ASN A 55 -14.45 -7.55 4.67
C ASN A 55 -13.14 -6.84 4.99
N GLN A 56 -12.16 -6.86 4.08
CA GLN A 56 -10.88 -6.20 4.31
C GLN A 56 -11.02 -4.68 4.51
N ILE A 57 -11.89 -4.02 3.73
CA ILE A 57 -12.16 -2.58 3.86
C ILE A 57 -12.79 -2.26 5.22
N MET A 58 -13.72 -3.10 5.68
CA MET A 58 -14.40 -2.91 6.96
C MET A 58 -13.46 -3.06 8.17
N CYS A 59 -12.32 -3.72 8.02
CA CYS A 59 -11.33 -3.87 9.08
C CYS A 59 -10.47 -2.61 9.29
N ILE A 60 -10.35 -1.73 8.29
CA ILE A 60 -9.42 -0.59 8.30
C ILE A 60 -9.61 0.34 9.52
N PRO A 61 -10.84 0.76 9.91
CA PRO A 61 -11.01 1.62 11.09
C PRO A 61 -10.47 1.00 12.36
N THR A 62 -10.65 -0.32 12.51
CA THR A 62 -10.16 -1.07 13.68
C THR A 62 -8.64 -1.12 13.70
N ILE A 63 -7.99 -1.39 12.55
CA ILE A 63 -6.53 -1.42 12.46
C ILE A 63 -5.94 -0.04 12.78
N VAL A 64 -6.55 1.03 12.27
CA VAL A 64 -6.14 2.41 12.57
C VAL A 64 -6.24 2.69 14.07
N ASN A 65 -7.31 2.25 14.73
CA ASN A 65 -7.43 2.41 16.17
C ASN A 65 -6.34 1.66 16.96
N LEU A 66 -5.90 0.48 16.48
CA LEU A 66 -4.79 -0.25 17.11
C LEU A 66 -3.45 0.50 17.02
N VAL A 67 -3.29 1.42 16.06
CA VAL A 67 -2.12 2.31 16.02
C VAL A 67 -2.23 3.38 17.11
N TYR A 68 -3.41 3.99 17.30
CA TYR A 68 -3.62 4.94 18.42
C TYR A 68 -3.46 4.28 19.79
N GLU A 69 -3.75 2.99 19.90
CA GLU A 69 -3.50 2.18 21.10
C GLU A 69 -2.04 1.71 21.25
N ASN A 70 -1.11 2.14 20.38
CA ASN A 70 0.30 1.74 20.37
C ASN A 70 0.54 0.23 20.25
N LYS A 71 -0.42 -0.52 19.68
CA LYS A 71 -0.27 -1.96 19.41
C LYS A 71 0.43 -2.20 18.07
N LEU A 72 0.18 -1.32 17.11
CA LEU A 72 0.73 -1.35 15.76
C LEU A 72 1.53 -0.08 15.47
N GLN A 73 2.52 -0.21 14.59
CA GLN A 73 3.26 0.91 14.02
C GLN A 73 3.30 0.74 12.50
N PHE A 74 2.96 1.79 11.77
CA PHE A 74 2.90 1.76 10.31
C PHE A 74 4.17 2.29 9.68
N PHE A 75 4.59 1.61 8.62
CA PHE A 75 5.75 1.94 7.82
C PHE A 75 5.39 1.99 6.34
N SER A 76 6.06 2.85 5.60
CA SER A 76 6.00 2.90 4.13
C SER A 76 7.29 3.52 3.58
N TYR A 77 7.38 3.72 2.26
CA TYR A 77 8.44 4.53 1.66
C TYR A 77 7.90 5.32 0.46
N ASN A 78 8.71 6.26 -0.01
CA ASN A 78 8.27 7.29 -0.97
C ASN A 78 7.66 6.72 -2.25
N GLU A 79 8.29 5.73 -2.86
CA GLU A 79 7.84 5.18 -4.14
C GLU A 79 6.47 4.48 -4.03
N VAL A 80 6.19 3.73 -2.96
CA VAL A 80 4.84 3.14 -2.71
C VAL A 80 3.78 4.23 -2.62
N LYS A 81 4.08 5.33 -1.92
CA LYS A 81 3.16 6.47 -1.81
C LYS A 81 2.93 7.14 -3.16
N PHE A 82 3.98 7.23 -3.99
CA PHE A 82 3.91 7.90 -5.29
C PHE A 82 3.20 7.05 -6.37
N GLU A 83 3.25 5.72 -6.30
CA GLU A 83 2.41 4.86 -7.15
C GLU A 83 0.92 5.20 -7.02
N GLY A 84 0.48 5.57 -5.81
CA GLY A 84 -0.88 6.00 -5.53
C GLY A 84 -1.20 7.43 -5.97
N TRP A 85 -0.18 8.27 -6.20
CA TRP A 85 -0.34 9.72 -6.43
C TRP A 85 -1.01 10.06 -7.78
N LYS A 86 -1.05 9.14 -8.74
CA LYS A 86 -1.87 9.32 -9.96
C LYS A 86 -3.36 9.50 -9.64
N LYS A 87 -3.81 9.11 -8.44
CA LYS A 87 -5.12 9.48 -7.90
C LYS A 87 -4.96 10.82 -7.19
N ILE A 88 -5.48 11.85 -7.84
CA ILE A 88 -5.57 13.25 -7.45
C ILE A 88 -5.58 13.43 -5.91
N LEU A 89 -4.78 14.39 -5.42
CA LEU A 89 -4.84 14.93 -4.05
C LEU A 89 -6.29 15.25 -3.67
N LEU A 90 -6.98 14.32 -3.00
CA LEU A 90 -8.36 14.55 -2.58
C LEU A 90 -8.41 14.41 -1.06
N GLU A 91 -8.35 15.59 -0.46
CA GLU A 91 -8.92 16.07 0.79
C GLU A 91 -9.13 15.10 1.97
N GLU A 92 -8.86 15.66 3.14
CA GLU A 92 -8.81 15.05 4.46
C GLU A 92 -10.07 14.29 4.94
N LYS A 93 -11.24 14.57 4.38
CA LYS A 93 -12.51 13.99 4.87
C LYS A 93 -12.66 12.54 4.41
N GLY A 94 -12.81 11.61 5.37
CA GLY A 94 -13.09 10.19 5.10
C GLY A 94 -11.87 9.34 4.74
N TYR A 95 -10.67 9.86 4.97
CA TYR A 95 -9.41 9.13 4.86
C TYR A 95 -8.94 8.67 6.25
N PHE A 96 -9.02 7.36 6.51
CA PHE A 96 -8.74 6.81 7.85
C PHE A 96 -7.27 6.93 8.28
N LEU A 97 -6.33 6.99 7.34
CA LEU A 97 -4.90 7.10 7.64
C LEU A 97 -4.43 8.56 7.79
N LYS A 98 -5.33 9.56 7.70
CA LYS A 98 -4.96 10.98 7.71
C LYS A 98 -4.12 11.38 8.92
N ASN A 99 -4.59 11.03 10.12
CA ASN A 99 -3.95 11.42 11.38
C ASN A 99 -3.09 10.30 11.98
N VAL A 100 -2.80 9.27 11.19
CA VAL A 100 -1.99 8.14 11.62
C VAL A 100 -0.54 8.43 11.28
N THR A 101 0.36 8.31 12.25
CA THR A 101 1.80 8.41 12.01
C THR A 101 2.27 7.20 11.21
N ILE A 102 2.81 7.45 10.02
CA ILE A 102 3.42 6.46 9.16
C ILE A 102 4.90 6.81 9.04
N GLU A 103 5.78 5.92 9.51
CA GLU A 103 7.21 6.10 9.44
C GLU A 103 7.75 5.73 8.06
N PHE A 104 8.65 6.56 7.54
CA PHE A 104 9.28 6.32 6.25
C PHE A 104 10.59 5.57 6.44
N ILE A 105 10.73 4.43 5.75
CA ILE A 105 11.93 3.60 5.74
C ILE A 105 12.65 3.68 4.40
N GLU A 106 13.92 3.28 4.39
CA GLU A 106 14.67 3.12 3.16
C GLU A 106 14.20 1.85 2.42
N PRO A 107 13.97 1.89 1.09
CA PRO A 107 13.67 0.68 0.33
C PRO A 107 14.89 -0.25 0.29
N ALA A 108 14.70 -1.53 -0.05
CA ALA A 108 15.80 -2.48 -0.17
C ALA A 108 16.87 -1.96 -1.13
N ILE A 109 16.44 -1.42 -2.27
CA ILE A 109 17.29 -0.72 -3.23
C ILE A 109 16.53 0.54 -3.65
N ASP A 110 17.14 1.70 -3.53
CA ASP A 110 16.55 2.92 -4.10
C ASP A 110 16.86 2.97 -5.59
N ARG A 111 15.80 2.94 -6.43
CA ARG A 111 15.90 2.92 -7.89
C ARG A 111 16.47 4.22 -8.46
N SER A 112 16.39 5.33 -7.75
CA SER A 112 16.91 6.62 -8.21
C SER A 112 18.42 6.61 -8.45
N TYR A 113 19.14 5.68 -7.82
CA TYR A 113 20.57 5.46 -8.06
C TYR A 113 20.88 4.74 -9.38
N PHE A 114 19.89 4.08 -9.99
CA PHE A 114 20.06 3.23 -11.17
C PHE A 114 19.39 3.80 -12.42
N GLN A 115 18.39 4.66 -12.23
CA GLN A 115 17.53 5.15 -13.28
C GLN A 115 17.47 6.67 -13.22
N SER A 116 18.01 7.32 -14.26
CA SER A 116 17.81 8.75 -14.50
C SER A 116 16.61 8.92 -15.43
N MET A 117 15.42 9.12 -14.87
CA MET A 117 14.19 9.34 -15.62
C MET A 117 13.33 10.42 -14.96
N ASP A 118 12.32 10.91 -15.69
CA ASP A 118 11.38 11.86 -15.10
C ASP A 118 10.51 11.20 -14.02
N PHE A 119 9.86 12.02 -13.20
CA PHE A 119 9.08 11.54 -12.07
C PHE A 119 7.91 10.63 -12.47
N PHE A 120 7.22 10.91 -13.58
CA PHE A 120 6.05 10.15 -14.02
C PHE A 120 6.44 8.81 -14.64
N GLU A 121 7.57 8.77 -15.33
CA GLU A 121 8.22 7.54 -15.78
C GLU A 121 8.70 6.72 -14.57
N PHE A 122 9.32 7.37 -13.57
CA PHE A 122 9.84 6.69 -12.39
C PHE A 122 8.77 5.89 -11.64
N ILE A 123 7.58 6.46 -11.49
CA ILE A 123 6.46 5.83 -10.78
C ILE A 123 5.61 4.91 -11.68
N ASP A 124 6.00 4.71 -12.94
CA ASP A 124 5.26 3.83 -13.83
C ASP A 124 5.53 2.36 -13.51
N ASN A 125 4.47 1.57 -13.37
CA ASN A 125 4.57 0.15 -13.00
C ASN A 125 5.43 -0.64 -13.99
N LYS A 126 5.44 -0.25 -15.26
CA LYS A 126 6.30 -0.90 -16.26
C LYS A 126 7.78 -0.73 -15.94
N ASN A 127 8.20 0.47 -15.54
CA ASN A 127 9.59 0.76 -15.20
C ASN A 127 10.02 0.09 -13.89
N VAL A 128 9.09 -0.06 -12.93
CA VAL A 128 9.31 -0.87 -11.72
C VAL A 128 9.50 -2.35 -12.08
N ILE A 129 8.67 -2.89 -12.97
CA ILE A 129 8.78 -4.28 -13.46
C ILE A 129 10.11 -4.50 -14.19
N ASP A 130 10.49 -3.57 -15.07
CA ASP A 130 11.73 -3.66 -15.84
C ASP A 130 12.95 -3.58 -14.90
N PHE A 131 12.89 -2.75 -13.86
CA PHE A 131 13.91 -2.72 -12.81
C PHE A 131 13.98 -4.04 -12.03
N CYS A 132 12.83 -4.61 -11.65
CA CYS A 132 12.81 -5.92 -10.99
C CYS A 132 13.42 -7.01 -11.88
N LYS A 133 13.11 -7.03 -13.18
CA LYS A 133 13.70 -7.96 -14.14
C LYS A 133 15.21 -7.78 -14.28
N PHE A 134 15.68 -6.53 -14.29
CA PHE A 134 17.12 -6.22 -14.23
C PHE A 134 17.76 -6.82 -12.98
N LEU A 135 17.16 -6.64 -11.79
CA LEU A 135 17.68 -7.25 -10.56
C LEU A 135 17.70 -8.79 -10.63
N LEU A 136 16.69 -9.41 -11.23
CA LEU A 136 16.62 -10.86 -11.39
C LEU A 136 17.68 -11.41 -12.36
N SER A 137 18.14 -10.61 -13.34
CA SER A 137 19.15 -11.03 -14.31
C SER A 137 20.59 -10.89 -13.82
N LEU A 138 20.83 -10.17 -12.70
CA LEU A 138 22.17 -9.95 -12.17
C LEU A 138 22.87 -11.26 -11.81
N ASN A 139 24.10 -11.43 -12.29
CA ASN A 139 24.98 -12.51 -11.87
C ASN A 139 26.01 -12.03 -10.80
N ASN A 140 26.80 -12.96 -10.27
CA ASN A 140 27.81 -12.65 -9.24
C ASN A 140 28.89 -11.64 -9.69
N ALA A 141 29.22 -11.57 -10.98
CA ALA A 141 30.15 -10.59 -11.50
C ALA A 141 29.51 -9.20 -11.57
N ASP A 142 28.26 -9.11 -12.02
CA ASP A 142 27.49 -7.86 -12.08
C ASP A 142 27.31 -7.26 -10.68
N ILE A 143 26.95 -8.08 -9.70
CA ILE A 143 26.79 -7.66 -8.29
C ILE A 143 28.10 -7.05 -7.76
N LYS A 144 29.24 -7.73 -8.00
CA LYS A 144 30.55 -7.23 -7.58
C LYS A 144 30.90 -5.91 -8.25
N ASN A 145 30.61 -5.76 -9.53
CA ASN A 145 30.85 -4.53 -10.28
C ASN A 145 29.97 -3.39 -9.78
N LEU A 146 28.68 -3.65 -9.56
CA LEU A 146 27.74 -2.67 -9.01
C LEU A 146 28.23 -2.14 -7.67
N VAL A 147 28.51 -3.02 -6.71
CA VAL A 147 28.92 -2.64 -5.34
C VAL A 147 30.27 -1.90 -5.35
N ARG A 148 31.20 -2.26 -6.24
CA ARG A 148 32.52 -1.59 -6.35
C ARG A 148 32.42 -0.20 -6.95
N ASN A 149 31.59 -0.03 -7.98
CA ASN A 149 31.50 1.22 -8.73
C ASN A 149 30.68 2.30 -8.01
N THR A 150 29.99 1.95 -6.92
CA THR A 150 29.06 2.84 -6.22
C THR A 150 29.39 2.96 -4.73
N SER A 151 30.53 3.58 -4.46
CA SER A 151 30.96 3.95 -3.10
C SER A 151 29.90 4.76 -2.34
N ASN A 152 29.03 5.49 -3.06
CA ASN A 152 28.02 6.38 -2.49
C ASN A 152 26.68 5.74 -2.15
N TYR A 153 26.48 4.43 -2.41
CA TYR A 153 25.21 3.80 -2.07
C TYR A 153 25.00 3.71 -0.55
N PRO A 154 23.76 3.89 -0.07
CA PRO A 154 23.39 3.62 1.32
C PRO A 154 23.80 2.21 1.74
N ASN A 155 24.10 2.04 3.03
CA ASN A 155 24.52 0.76 3.57
C ASN A 155 23.45 -0.33 3.39
N LEU A 156 22.17 0.02 3.52
CA LEU A 156 21.07 -0.91 3.27
C LEU A 156 21.08 -1.38 1.82
N THR A 157 21.16 -0.46 0.86
CA THR A 157 21.25 -0.79 -0.57
C THR A 157 22.43 -1.72 -0.89
N LYS A 158 23.63 -1.44 -0.35
CA LYS A 158 24.79 -2.33 -0.52
C LYS A 158 24.54 -3.72 0.04
N LYS A 159 23.93 -3.82 1.22
CA LYS A 159 23.57 -5.12 1.85
C LYS A 159 22.52 -5.86 1.01
N SER A 160 21.50 -5.17 0.53
CA SER A 160 20.44 -5.74 -0.30
C SER A 160 20.95 -6.25 -1.64
N ILE A 161 21.82 -5.49 -2.32
CA ILE A 161 22.48 -5.92 -3.57
C ILE A 161 23.33 -7.17 -3.33
N ASN A 162 24.10 -7.22 -2.24
CA ASN A 162 24.88 -8.40 -1.88
C ASN A 162 24.01 -9.62 -1.53
N ASN A 163 22.75 -9.40 -1.14
CA ASN A 163 21.77 -10.44 -0.83
C ASN A 163 20.66 -10.54 -1.89
N ILE A 164 20.97 -10.25 -3.17
CA ILE A 164 19.96 -10.24 -4.24
C ILE A 164 19.34 -11.63 -4.48
N GLU A 165 20.05 -12.71 -4.12
CA GLU A 165 19.50 -14.06 -4.18
C GLU A 165 18.24 -14.21 -3.32
N ARG A 166 18.14 -13.47 -2.20
CA ARG A 166 16.92 -13.43 -1.40
C ARG A 166 15.75 -12.78 -2.16
N PHE A 167 16.01 -11.72 -2.92
CA PHE A 167 14.99 -11.13 -3.78
C PHE A 167 14.57 -12.09 -4.90
N LYS A 168 15.51 -12.79 -5.53
CA LYS A 168 15.22 -13.83 -6.53
C LYS A 168 14.37 -14.96 -5.97
N GLU A 169 14.65 -15.41 -4.75
CA GLU A 169 13.85 -16.40 -4.04
C GLU A 169 12.41 -15.91 -3.83
N ILE A 170 12.24 -14.69 -3.33
CA ILE A 170 10.93 -14.04 -3.14
C ILE A 170 10.17 -13.92 -4.48
N CYS A 171 10.86 -13.64 -5.59
CA CYS A 171 10.26 -13.48 -6.91
C CYS A 171 10.05 -14.79 -7.69
N SER A 172 10.66 -15.89 -7.28
CA SER A 172 10.64 -17.17 -8.03
C SER A 172 9.21 -17.65 -8.35
N GLY A 173 8.85 -17.77 -9.62
CA GLY A 173 7.49 -18.21 -10.03
C GLY A 173 6.38 -17.17 -9.85
N LEU A 174 6.72 -15.90 -9.59
CA LEU A 174 5.77 -14.79 -9.71
C LEU A 174 5.59 -14.37 -11.18
N SER A 175 4.41 -13.86 -11.49
CA SER A 175 4.19 -13.15 -12.75
C SER A 175 4.77 -11.74 -12.70
N ASP A 176 5.07 -11.15 -13.86
CA ASP A 176 5.58 -9.78 -13.97
C ASP A 176 4.74 -8.77 -13.16
N LYS A 177 3.41 -8.94 -13.15
CA LYS A 177 2.47 -8.06 -12.45
C LYS A 177 2.63 -8.07 -10.93
N GLN A 178 3.24 -9.12 -10.37
CA GLN A 178 3.46 -9.30 -8.94
C GLN A 178 4.87 -8.88 -8.49
N LEU A 179 5.76 -8.54 -9.44
CA LEU A 179 7.13 -8.12 -9.11
C LEU A 179 7.18 -6.82 -8.29
N PRO A 180 6.37 -5.79 -8.56
CA PRO A 180 6.34 -4.59 -7.71
C PRO A 180 5.97 -4.91 -6.26
N ASP A 181 4.90 -5.67 -6.03
CA ASP A 181 4.48 -6.08 -4.67
C ASP A 181 5.55 -6.91 -3.97
N ALA A 182 6.24 -7.78 -4.71
CA ALA A 182 7.36 -8.57 -4.19
C ALA A 182 8.57 -7.71 -3.80
N PHE A 183 8.82 -6.64 -4.56
CA PHE A 183 9.85 -5.66 -4.25
C PHE A 183 9.52 -4.85 -2.99
N HIS A 184 8.25 -4.47 -2.81
CA HIS A 184 7.77 -3.81 -1.59
C HIS A 184 7.86 -4.74 -0.38
N LEU A 185 7.47 -6.00 -0.54
CA LEU A 185 7.61 -7.04 0.49
C LEU A 185 9.07 -7.26 0.88
N TRP A 186 9.98 -7.34 -0.09
CA TRP A 186 11.41 -7.48 0.18
C TRP A 186 11.98 -6.26 0.91
N SER A 187 11.56 -5.05 0.52
CA SER A 187 11.91 -3.81 1.24
C SER A 187 11.43 -3.82 2.68
N ALA A 188 10.22 -4.31 2.94
CA ALA A 188 9.73 -4.51 4.31
C ALA A 188 10.55 -5.56 5.07
N GLU A 189 10.94 -6.65 4.42
CA GLU A 189 11.73 -7.73 5.02
C GLU A 189 13.11 -7.27 5.46
N VAL A 190 13.86 -6.56 4.61
CA VAL A 190 15.22 -6.10 4.94
C VAL A 190 15.25 -5.02 6.03
N ASN A 191 14.12 -4.35 6.26
CA ASN A 191 13.92 -3.40 7.36
C ASN A 191 13.42 -4.06 8.66
N GLY A 192 13.27 -5.39 8.68
CA GLY A 192 12.86 -6.13 9.88
C GLY A 192 11.43 -5.82 10.31
N LEU A 193 10.53 -5.60 9.36
CA LEU A 193 9.10 -5.44 9.63
C LEU A 193 8.44 -6.82 9.77
N ASP A 194 7.40 -6.90 10.61
CA ASP A 194 6.73 -8.17 10.91
C ASP A 194 5.75 -8.57 9.80
N TYR A 195 5.06 -7.58 9.22
CA TYR A 195 3.98 -7.81 8.27
C TYR A 195 3.99 -6.83 7.10
N PHE A 196 3.59 -7.33 5.93
CA PHE A 196 3.27 -6.55 4.74
C PHE A 196 1.75 -6.56 4.53
N LEU A 197 1.09 -5.46 4.88
CA LEU A 197 -0.36 -5.35 4.84
C LEU A 197 -0.82 -5.03 3.42
N THR A 198 -1.58 -5.95 2.82
CA THR A 198 -2.12 -5.81 1.45
C THR A 198 -3.52 -6.41 1.35
N ILE A 199 -4.25 -6.03 0.30
CA ILE A 199 -5.54 -6.64 -0.07
C ILE A 199 -5.44 -7.39 -1.41
N ASP A 200 -4.24 -7.67 -1.92
CA ASP A 200 -4.10 -8.61 -3.03
C ASP A 200 -4.17 -10.07 -2.52
N LYS A 201 -5.37 -10.64 -2.63
CA LYS A 201 -5.63 -12.04 -2.26
C LYS A 201 -4.74 -13.03 -3.03
N ARG A 202 -4.46 -12.77 -4.30
CA ARG A 202 -3.65 -13.67 -5.14
C ARG A 202 -2.21 -13.63 -4.67
N PHE A 203 -1.66 -12.43 -4.45
CA PHE A 203 -0.32 -12.27 -3.91
C PHE A 203 -0.15 -12.94 -2.55
N ILE A 204 -1.06 -12.70 -1.60
CA ILE A 204 -1.05 -13.34 -0.27
C ILE A 204 -1.04 -14.87 -0.40
N ASN A 205 -1.93 -15.43 -1.22
CA ASN A 205 -2.01 -16.89 -1.40
C ASN A 205 -0.73 -17.44 -2.04
N THR A 206 -0.19 -16.78 -3.06
CA THR A 206 1.05 -17.19 -3.71
C THR A 206 2.19 -17.23 -2.70
N MET A 207 2.33 -16.20 -1.86
CA MET A 207 3.44 -16.09 -0.92
C MET A 207 3.31 -16.99 0.31
N ASN A 208 2.10 -17.18 0.86
CA ASN A 208 1.90 -17.93 2.11
C ASN A 208 1.52 -19.40 1.92
N ILE A 209 0.90 -19.78 0.79
CA ILE A 209 0.35 -21.13 0.58
C ILE A 209 1.18 -21.86 -0.48
N THR A 210 1.38 -21.22 -1.63
CA THR A 210 2.03 -21.87 -2.77
C THR A 210 3.54 -21.93 -2.58
N LYS A 211 4.14 -20.84 -2.12
CA LYS A 211 5.57 -20.76 -1.84
C LYS A 211 5.85 -21.23 -0.42
N LYS A 212 6.72 -22.24 -0.28
CA LYS A 212 7.19 -22.74 1.01
C LYS A 212 8.46 -22.03 1.48
N ILE A 213 8.60 -20.76 1.15
CA ILE A 213 9.77 -19.96 1.57
C ILE A 213 9.50 -19.37 2.95
N ASN A 214 10.51 -19.40 3.82
CA ASN A 214 10.37 -18.79 5.15
C ASN A 214 10.51 -17.28 5.00
N LEU A 215 9.39 -16.54 5.06
CA LEU A 215 9.37 -15.09 4.98
C LEU A 215 9.53 -14.49 6.39
N ASN A 216 10.48 -13.57 6.56
CA ASN A 216 10.62 -12.88 7.84
C ASN A 216 9.57 -11.78 7.99
N CYS A 217 9.13 -11.19 6.88
CA CYS A 217 7.99 -10.28 6.81
C CYS A 217 6.84 -10.99 6.09
N LEU A 218 5.70 -11.18 6.76
CA LEU A 218 4.60 -11.96 6.19
C LEU A 218 3.57 -11.07 5.48
N PRO A 219 3.21 -11.35 4.21
CA PRO A 219 2.07 -10.69 3.60
C PRO A 219 0.79 -11.10 4.30
N ILE A 220 -0.01 -10.13 4.74
CA ILE A 220 -1.20 -10.34 5.54
C ILE A 220 -2.35 -9.45 5.08
N SER A 221 -3.57 -9.97 5.14
CA SER A 221 -4.77 -9.16 4.90
C SER A 221 -5.22 -8.45 6.18
N PRO A 222 -5.96 -7.33 6.09
CA PRO A 222 -6.54 -6.65 7.24
C PRO A 222 -7.27 -7.56 8.23
N GLU A 223 -8.15 -8.43 7.73
CA GLU A 223 -8.90 -9.39 8.54
C GLU A 223 -7.98 -10.38 9.27
N LYS A 224 -6.99 -10.95 8.57
CA LYS A 224 -6.03 -11.88 9.16
C LYS A 224 -5.11 -11.22 10.18
N LEU A 225 -4.77 -9.95 9.99
CA LEU A 225 -4.03 -9.18 10.98
C LEU A 225 -4.84 -9.04 12.27
N LEU A 226 -6.11 -8.67 12.19
CA LEU A 226 -7.00 -8.57 13.36
C LEU A 226 -7.17 -9.93 14.06
N GLU A 227 -7.32 -11.03 13.32
CA GLU A 227 -7.36 -12.37 13.88
C GLU A 227 -6.09 -12.71 14.67
N LYS A 228 -4.90 -12.43 14.11
CA LYS A 228 -3.62 -12.65 14.79
C LYS A 228 -3.49 -11.82 16.07
N LEU A 229 -4.04 -10.61 16.07
CA LEU A 229 -4.07 -9.71 17.23
C LEU A 229 -5.19 -10.08 18.23
N LYS A 230 -6.00 -11.09 17.92
CA LYS A 230 -7.13 -11.56 18.74
C LYS A 230 -8.15 -10.44 19.04
N VAL A 231 -8.36 -9.53 18.09
CA VAL A 231 -9.32 -8.44 18.21
C VAL A 231 -10.72 -8.99 17.98
N LYS A 232 -11.61 -8.80 18.97
CA LYS A 232 -13.00 -9.31 18.94
C LYS A 232 -14.01 -8.23 18.57
N GLU A 233 -13.69 -6.97 18.83
CA GLU A 233 -14.58 -5.84 18.59
C GLU A 233 -14.09 -5.05 17.38
N CYS A 234 -14.94 -4.96 16.36
CA CYS A 234 -14.66 -4.18 15.16
C CYS A 234 -15.31 -2.81 15.27
N ILE A 235 -14.53 -1.77 15.02
CA ILE A 235 -15.03 -0.40 14.89
C ILE A 235 -15.79 -0.29 13.57
N LEU A 236 -17.01 0.22 13.65
CA LEU A 236 -17.88 0.42 12.51
C LEU A 236 -17.39 1.58 11.64
N MET A 237 -17.67 1.49 10.34
CA MET A 237 -17.42 2.59 9.41
C MET A 237 -18.31 3.79 9.76
N GLU A 238 -17.69 4.96 9.91
CA GLU A 238 -18.36 6.21 10.32
C GLU A 238 -19.47 6.65 9.34
N PHE A 239 -19.22 6.53 8.04
CA PHE A 239 -20.13 7.05 7.01
C PHE A 239 -21.12 5.99 6.49
N GLN A 240 -22.41 6.35 6.45
CA GLN A 240 -23.47 5.50 5.93
C GLN A 240 -23.59 5.57 4.40
N LYS A 241 -24.08 4.49 3.79
CA LYS A 241 -24.34 4.41 2.34
C LYS A 241 -25.40 5.44 1.94
N ASN A 242 -25.21 6.12 0.81
CA ASN A 242 -26.14 7.09 0.20
C ASN A 242 -26.43 8.36 1.03
N LYS A 243 -25.63 8.66 2.06
CA LYS A 243 -25.74 9.93 2.79
C LYS A 243 -24.85 10.99 2.15
N PHE A 244 -25.44 12.10 1.72
CA PHE A 244 -24.70 13.28 1.28
C PHE A 244 -24.08 13.98 2.49
N ILE A 245 -22.79 14.28 2.40
CA ILE A 245 -22.00 14.92 3.45
C ILE A 245 -21.49 16.24 2.87
N GLN A 246 -21.74 17.35 3.58
CA GLN A 246 -21.25 18.67 3.20
C GLN A 246 -19.92 18.96 3.91
#